data_AF-J9FL59-F1
#
_entry.id   AF-J9FL59-F1
#
_cell.length_a   1.000
_cell.length_b   1.000
_cell.length_c   1.000
_cell.angle_alpha   90.00
_cell.angle_beta   90.00
_cell.angle_gamma   90.00
#
_symmetry.space_group_name_H-M   'P 1'
#
loop_
_entity.id
_entity.type
_entity.pdbx_description
1 polymer ?
#
loop_
_entity_poly.entity_id
_entity_poly.type
_entity_poly.pdbx_seq_one_letter_code
_entity_poly.pdbx_strand_id
1 'polypeptide(L)'
;MLAYGNVGRNVSRIAKGFGMEVYAYDAFCPATAIEADGVKAVASTADLFKECQIVSLHIPATAQTKGSINFELMNSMPKGAILVNTARKEVMDEPIYYSRCSRSVQTSGI
;
A
#
# COMPACT_ATOMS: atom_id res chain seq x y z
N MET A 1 2.03 -1.60 3.96
CA MET A 1 1.69 -2.77 3.11
C MET A 1 0.18 -2.89 3.02
N LEU A 2 -0.36 -2.87 1.80
CA LEU A 2 -1.78 -3.15 1.57
C LEU A 2 -1.93 -4.56 1.01
N ALA A 3 -2.65 -5.41 1.76
CA ALA A 3 -2.63 -6.88 1.71
C ALA A 3 -1.29 -7.50 2.19
N TYR A 4 -1.39 -8.33 3.22
CA TYR A 4 -0.31 -9.01 3.93
C TYR A 4 -0.30 -10.53 3.64
N GLY A 5 -0.44 -10.87 2.36
CA GLY A 5 -0.24 -12.22 1.84
C GLY A 5 1.24 -12.58 1.66
N ASN A 6 1.52 -13.59 0.84
CA ASN A 6 2.87 -14.11 0.66
C ASN A 6 3.89 -13.05 0.16
N VAL A 7 3.48 -12.22 -0.80
CA VAL A 7 4.33 -11.13 -1.32
C VAL A 7 4.57 -10.07 -0.25
N GLY A 8 3.51 -9.58 0.40
CA GLY A 8 3.60 -8.57 1.46
C GLY A 8 4.49 -9.01 2.63
N ARG A 9 4.45 -10.29 3.02
CA ARG A 9 5.36 -10.87 4.03
C ARG A 9 6.81 -10.81 3.58
N ASN A 10 7.12 -11.22 2.35
CA ASN A 10 8.48 -11.17 1.82
C ASN A 10 9.02 -9.74 1.75
N VAL A 11 8.22 -8.80 1.26
CA VAL A 11 8.58 -7.38 1.21
C VAL A 11 8.79 -6.82 2.61
N SER A 12 7.93 -7.17 3.58
CA SER A 12 8.09 -6.71 4.96
C SER A 12 9.39 -7.20 5.61
N ARG A 13 9.82 -8.42 5.32
CA ARG A 13 11.10 -8.96 5.81
C ARG A 13 12.28 -8.17 5.26
N ILE A 14 12.25 -7.86 3.97
CA ILE A 14 13.29 -7.06 3.32
C ILE A 14 13.30 -5.64 3.89
N ALA A 15 12.14 -4.98 3.99
CA ALA A 15 12.01 -3.62 4.53
C ALA A 15 12.56 -3.51 5.97
N LYS A 16 12.31 -4.53 6.81
CA LYS A 16 12.89 -4.61 8.16
C LYS A 16 14.41 -4.75 8.13
N GLY A 17 14.96 -5.48 7.17
CA GLY A 17 16.41 -5.57 6.97
C GLY A 17 17.06 -4.21 6.67
N PHE A 18 16.31 -3.28 6.08
CA PHE A 18 16.71 -1.88 5.87
C PHE A 18 16.44 -0.96 7.07
N GLY A 19 16.02 -1.51 8.22
CA GLY A 19 15.70 -0.73 9.42
C GLY A 19 14.39 0.06 9.31
N MET A 20 13.52 -0.27 8.35
CA MET A 20 12.24 0.40 8.19
C MET A 20 11.22 -0.11 9.21
N GLU A 21 10.38 0.79 9.69
CA GLU A 21 9.18 0.42 10.43
C GLU A 21 8.07 0.02 9.44
N VAL A 22 7.51 -1.17 9.63
CA VAL A 22 6.53 -1.72 8.68
C VAL A 22 5.14 -1.71 9.30
N TYR A 23 4.21 -1.10 8.57
CA TYR A 23 2.78 -1.11 8.86
C TYR A 23 2.05 -1.95 7.80
N ALA A 24 1.00 -2.67 8.19
CA ALA A 24 0.21 -3.47 7.26
C ALA A 24 -1.29 -3.45 7.57
N TYR A 25 -2.09 -3.44 6.50
CA TYR A 25 -3.52 -3.66 6.53
C TYR A 25 -3.87 -4.80 5.57
N ASP A 26 -4.73 -5.72 6.02
CA ASP A 26 -5.29 -6.80 5.21
C ASP A 26 -6.72 -7.08 5.68
N ALA A 27 -7.65 -7.19 4.74
CA ALA A 27 -9.07 -7.43 5.04
C ALA A 27 -9.36 -8.88 5.47
N PHE A 28 -8.46 -9.81 5.17
CA PHE A 28 -8.62 -11.25 5.39
C PHE A 28 -7.58 -11.82 6.36
N CYS A 29 -6.41 -11.18 6.50
CA CYS A 29 -5.39 -11.57 7.46
C CYS A 29 -5.64 -10.88 8.82
N PRO A 30 -5.82 -11.64 9.92
CA PRO A 30 -6.06 -11.06 11.22
C PRO A 30 -4.84 -10.27 11.72
N ALA A 31 -5.09 -9.17 12.45
CA ALA A 31 -4.05 -8.31 13.02
C ALA A 31 -3.00 -9.09 13.83
N THR A 32 -3.44 -10.08 14.61
CA THR A 32 -2.54 -10.93 15.42
C THR A 32 -1.52 -11.70 14.57
N ALA A 33 -1.87 -12.11 13.35
CA ALA A 33 -0.95 -12.80 12.44
C ALA A 33 0.02 -11.86 11.73
N ILE A 34 -0.31 -10.56 11.64
CA ILE A 34 0.58 -9.50 11.15
C ILE A 34 1.57 -9.12 12.28
N GLU A 35 1.05 -8.93 13.48
CA GLU A 35 1.83 -8.54 14.67
C GLU A 35 2.81 -9.63 15.11
N ALA A 36 2.47 -10.91 14.94
CA ALA A 36 3.37 -12.03 15.17
C ALA A 36 4.67 -11.95 14.35
N ASP A 37 4.61 -11.33 13.16
CA ASP A 37 5.79 -11.09 12.32
C ASP A 37 6.57 -9.84 12.75
N GLY A 38 6.13 -9.15 13.81
CA GLY A 38 6.65 -7.86 14.30
C GLY A 38 6.25 -6.67 13.45
N VAL A 39 5.18 -6.77 12.67
CA VAL A 39 4.65 -5.69 11.81
C VAL A 39 3.51 -4.99 12.54
N LYS A 40 3.39 -3.67 12.40
CA LYS A 40 2.28 -2.92 13.01
C LYS A 40 1.01 -3.10 12.17
N ALA A 41 0.02 -3.80 12.71
CA ALA A 41 -1.29 -3.88 12.08
C ALA A 41 -2.03 -2.54 12.22
N VAL A 42 -2.63 -2.04 11.14
CA VAL A 42 -3.49 -0.84 11.17
C VAL A 42 -4.94 -1.22 10.91
N ALA A 43 -5.88 -0.41 11.40
CA ALA A 43 -7.31 -0.73 11.35
C ALA A 43 -7.94 -0.46 9.97
N SER A 44 -7.35 0.41 9.15
CA SER A 44 -7.90 0.75 7.84
C SER A 44 -6.83 1.10 6.80
N THR A 45 -7.21 1.03 5.53
CA THR A 45 -6.41 1.54 4.41
C THR A 45 -6.09 3.03 4.57
N ALA A 46 -7.01 3.83 5.11
CA ALA A 46 -6.80 5.26 5.30
C ALA A 46 -5.69 5.55 6.32
N ASP A 47 -5.63 4.78 7.40
CA ASP A 47 -4.58 4.91 8.42
C ASP A 47 -3.21 4.55 7.83
N LEU A 48 -3.16 3.50 7.00
CA LEU A 48 -1.95 3.12 6.29
C LEU A 48 -1.41 4.26 5.42
N PHE A 49 -2.29 4.92 4.67
CA PHE A 49 -1.88 5.99 3.75
C PHE A 49 -1.43 7.24 4.49
N LYS A 50 -2.06 7.60 5.62
CA LYS A 50 -1.70 8.76 6.43
C LYS A 50 -0.35 8.62 7.13
N GLU A 51 -0.07 7.43 7.67
CA GLU A 51 1.12 7.21 8.51
C GLU A 51 2.38 6.82 7.70
N CYS A 52 2.22 6.29 6.48
CA CYS A 52 3.36 5.71 5.74
C CYS A 52 3.96 6.64 4.68
N GLN A 53 5.29 6.80 4.71
CA GLN A 53 6.06 7.42 3.63
C GLN A 53 6.14 6.57 2.37
N ILE A 54 6.04 5.25 2.50
CA ILE A 54 6.10 4.31 1.37
C ILE A 54 4.93 3.33 1.53
N VAL A 55 4.02 3.33 0.56
CA VAL A 55 2.90 2.40 0.53
C VAL A 55 3.08 1.46 -0.66
N SER A 56 3.19 0.17 -0.39
CA SER A 56 3.23 -0.86 -1.43
C SER A 56 1.91 -1.62 -1.50
N LEU A 57 1.38 -1.77 -2.72
CA LEU A 57 0.11 -2.41 -3.02
C LEU A 57 0.36 -3.85 -3.50
N HIS A 58 -0.17 -4.82 -2.76
CA HIS A 58 -0.11 -6.24 -3.10
C HIS A 58 -1.51 -6.88 -3.22
N ILE A 59 -2.54 -6.05 -3.47
CA ILE A 59 -3.90 -6.51 -3.64
C ILE A 59 -4.14 -7.11 -5.03
N PRO A 60 -4.85 -8.23 -5.16
CA PRO A 60 -5.35 -8.69 -6.46
C PRO A 60 -6.32 -7.66 -7.05
N ALA A 61 -6.28 -7.44 -8.37
CA ALA A 61 -7.26 -6.60 -9.04
C ALA A 61 -8.60 -7.35 -9.18
N THR A 62 -9.51 -7.11 -8.25
CA THR A 62 -10.91 -7.58 -8.29
C THR A 62 -11.85 -6.41 -8.59
N ALA A 63 -13.11 -6.70 -8.91
CA ALA A 63 -14.13 -5.66 -9.10
C ALA A 63 -14.31 -4.77 -7.86
N GLN A 64 -14.01 -5.28 -6.66
CA GLN A 64 -14.11 -4.54 -5.40
C GLN A 64 -12.89 -3.64 -5.13
N THR A 65 -11.72 -3.98 -5.68
CA THR A 65 -10.49 -3.18 -5.50
C THR A 65 -10.25 -2.18 -6.63
N LYS A 66 -11.02 -2.29 -7.72
CA LYS A 66 -10.93 -1.39 -8.88
C LYS A 66 -11.31 0.03 -8.46
N GLY A 67 -10.39 0.99 -8.63
CA GLY A 67 -10.59 2.38 -8.22
C GLY A 67 -10.64 2.62 -6.70
N SER A 68 -10.28 1.62 -5.88
CA SER A 68 -10.26 1.76 -4.42
C SER A 68 -9.17 2.73 -3.93
N ILE A 69 -8.11 2.91 -4.72
CA ILE A 69 -7.07 3.90 -4.47
C ILE A 69 -7.42 5.18 -5.22
N ASN A 70 -8.18 6.04 -4.55
CA ASN A 70 -8.67 7.29 -5.10
C ASN A 70 -7.73 8.48 -4.78
N PHE A 71 -8.03 9.64 -5.36
CA PHE A 71 -7.24 10.86 -5.17
C PHE A 71 -7.19 11.34 -3.72
N GLU A 72 -8.29 11.22 -2.98
CA GLU A 72 -8.37 11.68 -1.60
C GLU A 72 -7.43 10.88 -0.69
N LEU A 73 -7.43 9.56 -0.85
CA LEU A 73 -6.54 8.65 -0.14
C LEU A 73 -5.08 8.97 -0.47
N MET A 74 -4.78 9.20 -1.74
CA MET A 74 -3.44 9.61 -2.17
C MET A 74 -3.02 10.95 -1.60
N ASN A 75 -3.93 11.93 -1.57
CA ASN A 75 -3.65 13.26 -1.04
C ASN A 75 -3.48 13.24 0.49
N SER A 76 -4.04 12.24 1.16
CA SER A 76 -3.85 12.03 2.60
C SER A 76 -2.45 11.54 2.99
N MET A 77 -1.66 11.01 2.04
CA MET A 77 -0.31 10.57 2.38
C MET A 77 0.60 11.76 2.72
N PRO A 78 1.69 11.55 3.47
CA PRO A 78 2.66 12.58 3.74
C PRO A 78 3.28 13.18 2.47
N LYS A 79 3.79 14.42 2.56
CA LYS A 79 4.48 15.06 1.44
C LYS A 79 5.75 14.29 1.07
N GLY A 80 5.94 14.03 -0.23
CA GLY A 80 7.07 13.23 -0.72
C GLY A 80 6.91 11.73 -0.54
N ALA A 81 5.74 11.26 -0.08
CA ALA A 81 5.46 9.84 0.03
C ALA A 81 5.41 9.17 -1.35
N ILE A 82 5.80 7.89 -1.37
CA ILE A 82 5.92 7.05 -2.57
C ILE A 82 4.85 5.98 -2.51
N LEU A 83 4.13 5.80 -3.61
CA LEU A 83 3.24 4.66 -3.81
C LEU A 83 3.88 3.70 -4.81
N VAL A 84 4.02 2.45 -4.40
CA VAL A 84 4.55 1.36 -5.22
C VAL A 84 3.39 0.45 -5.60
N ASN A 85 3.01 0.46 -6.87
CA ASN A 85 1.96 -0.43 -7.38
C ASN A 85 2.58 -1.57 -8.19
N THR A 86 2.66 -2.75 -7.56
CA THR A 86 3.07 -4.01 -8.20
C THR A 86 1.89 -4.91 -8.54
N ALA A 87 0.66 -4.41 -8.40
CA ALA A 87 -0.57 -5.12 -8.75
C ALA A 87 -0.89 -4.88 -10.24
N ARG A 88 -2.15 -4.55 -10.57
CA ARG A 88 -2.55 -4.17 -11.93
C ARG A 88 -2.98 -2.72 -12.02
N LYS A 89 -2.89 -2.14 -13.23
CA LYS A 89 -3.21 -0.73 -13.51
C LYS A 89 -4.64 -0.36 -13.10
N GLU A 90 -5.60 -1.29 -13.19
CA GLU A 90 -7.02 -0.98 -12.92
C GLU A 90 -7.33 -0.68 -11.44
N VAL A 91 -6.40 -0.93 -10.53
CA VAL A 91 -6.56 -0.62 -9.10
C VAL A 91 -6.55 0.90 -8.85
N MET A 92 -5.92 1.67 -9.74
CA MET A 92 -5.76 3.12 -9.62
C MET A 92 -6.56 3.88 -10.68
N ASP A 93 -7.03 5.07 -10.32
CA ASP A 93 -7.59 6.04 -11.27
C ASP A 93 -6.47 6.88 -11.91
N GLU A 94 -5.79 6.30 -12.93
CA GLU A 94 -4.62 6.86 -13.63
C GLU A 94 -4.81 8.31 -14.18
N PRO A 95 -5.95 8.69 -14.81
CA PRO A 95 -6.12 10.01 -15.43
C PRO A 95 -5.98 11.19 -14.46
N ILE A 96 -6.40 11.00 -13.21
CA ILE A 96 -6.34 12.03 -12.16
C ILE A 96 -4.93 12.17 -11.58
N TYR A 97 -4.08 11.16 -11.73
CA TYR A 97 -2.77 11.11 -11.10
C TYR A 97 -1.74 12.02 -11.77
N TYR A 98 -1.55 11.88 -13.09
CA TYR A 98 -0.58 12.67 -13.85
C TYR A 98 -0.88 14.18 -13.82
N SER A 99 -2.14 14.56 -13.61
CA SER A 99 -2.56 15.96 -13.64
C SER A 99 -2.42 16.68 -12.30
N ARG A 100 -2.40 15.99 -11.16
CA ARG A 100 -2.56 16.63 -9.83
C ARG A 100 -1.58 16.22 -8.74
N CYS A 101 -0.82 15.12 -8.89
CA CYS A 101 0.04 14.61 -7.81
C CYS A 101 1.53 14.69 -8.18
N SER A 102 2.32 15.50 -7.46
CA SER A 102 3.78 15.64 -7.63
C SER A 102 4.59 14.51 -6.95
N ARG A 103 3.94 13.40 -6.61
CA ARG A 103 4.54 12.27 -5.89
C ARG A 103 5.08 11.24 -6.89
N SER A 104 6.01 10.40 -6.46
CA SER A 104 6.56 9.34 -7.32
C SER A 104 5.69 8.10 -7.17
N VAL A 105 4.99 7.73 -8.25
CA VAL A 105 4.35 6.42 -8.39
C VAL A 105 5.25 5.59 -9.26
N GLN A 106 5.69 4.45 -8.74
CA GLN A 106 6.32 3.42 -9.54
C GLN A 106 5.28 2.33 -9.79
N THR A 107 4.82 2.25 -11.04
CA THR A 107 4.02 1.14 -11.52
C THR A 107 4.92 0.16 -12.26
N SER A 108 4.88 -1.11 -11.86
CA SER A 108 5.48 -2.19 -12.64
C SER A 108 4.34 -3.06 -13.13
N GLY A 109 3.67 -2.61 -14.19
CA GLY A 109 2.70 -3.42 -14.91
C GLY A 109 3.42 -4.21 -15.99
N ILE A 110 3.24 -5.53 -15.99
CA ILE A 110 3.45 -6.37 -17.18
C ILE A 110 2.29 -6.11 -18.14
#